data_AF-A0AA38DRX9-F1
#
_entry.id   AF-A0AA38DRX9-F1
#
_cell.length_a   1.000
_cell.length_b   1.000
_cell.length_c   1.000
_cell.angle_alpha   90.00
_cell.angle_beta   90.00
_cell.angle_gamma   90.00
#
_symmetry.space_group_name_H-M   'P 1'
#
loop_
_entity.id
_entity.type
_entity.pdbx_description
1 polymer ?
#
loop_
_entity_poly.entity_id
_entity_poly.type
_entity_poly.pdbx_seq_one_letter_code
_entity_poly.pdbx_strand_id
1 'polypeptide(L)'
;MSRKTVAVMTLLVSALLSGCGSINARTEGEDSNTYYVGTHHDIDKLKNPGAYDYNYFDLALLFIDVPLSFVADTVYAPFDYYHGPYKKVD
;
A
#
# COMPACT_ATOMS: atom_id res chain seq x y z
N MET A 1 12.04 -5.98 32.48
CA MET A 1 10.96 -5.54 31.57
C MET A 1 9.85 -6.57 31.63
N SER A 2 8.57 -6.18 31.80
CA SER A 2 7.46 -7.15 31.90
C SER A 2 7.22 -7.82 30.54
N ARG A 3 6.84 -9.12 30.52
CA ARG A 3 6.49 -9.86 29.30
C ARG A 3 5.46 -9.13 28.44
N LYS A 4 4.53 -8.43 29.08
CA LYS A 4 3.51 -7.58 28.42
C LYS A 4 4.15 -6.39 27.71
N THR A 5 5.09 -5.71 28.38
CA THR A 5 5.82 -4.58 27.81
C THR A 5 6.68 -5.03 26.62
N VAL A 6 7.34 -6.19 26.72
CA VAL A 6 8.10 -6.75 25.60
C VAL A 6 7.18 -7.03 24.41
N ALA A 7 6.05 -7.71 24.62
CA ALA A 7 5.11 -8.01 23.55
C ALA A 7 4.55 -6.76 22.87
N VAL A 8 4.16 -5.73 23.64
CA VAL A 8 3.67 -4.46 23.10
C VAL A 8 4.75 -3.74 22.30
N MET A 9 5.98 -3.68 22.82
CA MET A 9 7.10 -3.03 22.14
C MET A 9 7.48 -3.77 20.84
N THR A 10 7.50 -5.10 20.86
CA THR A 10 7.77 -5.91 19.65
C THR A 10 6.72 -5.68 18.59
N LEU A 11 5.43 -5.68 18.94
CA LEU A 11 4.34 -5.44 17.99
C LEU A 11 4.44 -4.04 17.37
N LEU A 12 4.71 -3.03 18.21
CA LEU A 12 4.83 -1.65 17.78
C LEU A 12 6.03 -1.44 16.84
N VAL A 13 7.18 -2.04 17.16
CA VAL A 13 8.37 -2.01 16.28
C VAL A 13 8.09 -2.74 14.96
N SER A 14 7.43 -3.90 14.98
CA SER A 14 7.07 -4.61 13.74
C SER A 14 6.12 -3.80 12.85
N ALA A 15 5.13 -3.11 13.44
CA ALA A 15 4.21 -2.27 12.69
C ALA A 15 4.90 -1.05 12.06
N LEU A 16 5.90 -0.48 12.74
CA LEU A 16 6.67 0.64 12.22
C LEU A 16 7.62 0.22 11.08
N LEU A 17 8.12 -1.02 11.09
CA LEU A 17 8.98 -1.56 10.02
C LEU A 17 8.20 -2.12 8.82
N SER A 18 6.92 -2.44 8.95
CA SER A 18 6.10 -3.04 7.88
C SER A 18 5.56 -2.03 6.84
N GLY A 19 5.94 -0.75 6.92
CA GLY A 19 5.40 0.31 6.07
C GLY A 19 6.21 0.66 4.82
N CYS A 20 7.42 0.12 4.66
CA CYS A 20 8.35 0.56 3.61
C CYS A 20 7.81 0.33 2.18
N GLY A 21 7.06 -0.76 1.95
CA GLY A 21 6.47 -1.03 0.63
C GLY A 21 5.46 0.04 0.18
N SER A 22 4.68 0.58 1.11
CA SER A 22 3.70 1.64 0.82
C SER A 22 4.38 3.00 0.57
N ILE A 23 5.48 3.29 1.27
CA ILE A 23 6.28 4.50 1.02
C ILE A 23 6.99 4.40 -0.34
N ASN A 24 7.60 3.26 -0.64
CA ASN A 24 8.26 3.03 -1.92
C ASN A 24 7.29 3.20 -3.10
N ALA A 25 6.07 2.67 -3.01
CA ALA A 25 5.04 2.88 -4.03
C ALA A 25 4.67 4.36 -4.22
N ARG A 26 4.77 5.19 -3.17
CA ARG A 26 4.58 6.65 -3.26
C ARG A 26 5.79 7.41 -3.78
N THR A 27 6.99 6.88 -3.64
CA THR A 27 8.23 7.61 -3.97
C THR A 27 8.90 7.14 -5.26
N GLU A 28 8.67 5.90 -5.69
CA GLU A 28 9.38 5.27 -6.82
C GLU A 28 8.61 5.30 -8.15
N GLY A 29 7.32 5.66 -8.17
CA GLY A 29 6.48 5.60 -9.37
C GLY A 29 6.22 6.94 -10.07
N GLU A 30 6.19 6.93 -11.41
CA GLU A 30 5.68 8.03 -12.25
C GLU A 30 4.25 8.45 -11.84
N ASP A 31 3.48 7.51 -11.30
CA ASP A 31 2.09 7.69 -10.85
C ASP A 31 1.96 7.96 -9.34
N SER A 32 3.01 8.45 -8.67
CA SER A 32 3.04 8.74 -7.21
C SER A 32 1.85 9.55 -6.66
N ASN A 33 1.24 10.38 -7.50
CA ASN A 33 0.12 11.25 -7.15
C ASN A 33 -1.24 10.73 -7.64
N THR A 34 -1.35 9.42 -7.84
CA THR A 34 -2.60 8.75 -8.23
C THR A 34 -3.28 8.11 -7.03
N TYR A 35 -4.54 7.73 -7.23
CA TYR A 35 -5.29 6.98 -6.23
C TYR A 35 -4.70 5.58 -6.06
N TYR A 36 -4.57 5.11 -4.82
CA TYR A 36 -4.16 3.72 -4.50
C TYR A 36 -2.85 3.24 -5.15
N VAL A 37 -1.84 4.11 -5.20
CA VAL A 37 -0.49 3.80 -5.71
C VAL A 37 0.14 2.50 -5.16
N GLY A 38 -0.12 2.15 -3.90
CA GLY A 38 0.33 0.87 -3.33
C GLY A 38 -0.29 -0.32 -4.05
N THR A 39 -1.61 -0.32 -4.21
CA THR A 39 -2.36 -1.37 -4.89
C THR A 39 -1.96 -1.50 -6.37
N HIS A 40 -1.72 -0.38 -7.05
CA HIS A 40 -1.20 -0.39 -8.42
C HIS A 40 0.20 -1.01 -8.50
N HIS A 41 1.09 -0.63 -7.58
CA HIS A 41 2.44 -1.17 -7.50
C HIS A 41 2.44 -2.68 -7.23
N ASP A 42 1.56 -3.19 -6.36
CA ASP A 42 1.43 -4.62 -6.09
C ASP A 42 0.87 -5.40 -7.29
N ILE A 43 -0.08 -4.82 -8.03
CA ILE A 43 -0.57 -5.38 -9.29
C ILE A 43 0.56 -5.45 -10.33
N ASP A 44 1.38 -4.42 -10.44
CA ASP A 44 2.48 -4.37 -11.42
C ASP A 44 3.60 -5.35 -11.10
N LYS A 45 3.90 -5.57 -9.81
CA LYS A 45 4.78 -6.66 -9.35
C LYS A 45 4.29 -8.03 -9.81
N LEU A 46 2.98 -8.30 -9.69
CA LEU A 46 2.40 -9.58 -10.13
C LEU A 46 2.39 -9.73 -11.65
N LYS A 47 2.15 -8.64 -12.40
CA LYS A 47 2.11 -8.67 -13.86
C LYS A 47 3.49 -8.85 -14.47
N ASN A 48 4.52 -8.26 -13.85
CA ASN A 48 5.89 -8.26 -14.35
C ASN A 48 6.86 -8.80 -13.29
N PRO A 49 6.75 -10.07 -12.89
CA PRO A 49 7.57 -10.63 -11.81
C PRO A 49 9.08 -10.69 -12.16
N GLY A 50 9.47 -10.53 -13.42
CA GLY A 50 10.88 -10.43 -13.84
C GLY A 50 11.47 -9.02 -13.77
N ALA A 51 10.64 -7.99 -13.59
CA ALA A 51 11.06 -6.59 -13.46
C ALA A 51 11.10 -6.12 -11.99
N TYR A 52 10.51 -6.90 -11.08
CA TYR A 52 10.40 -6.61 -9.66
C TYR A 52 10.84 -7.82 -8.83
N ASP A 53 11.31 -7.59 -7.60
CA ASP A 53 11.61 -8.66 -6.65
C ASP A 53 10.31 -9.26 -6.09
N TYR A 54 9.67 -10.10 -6.89
CA TYR A 54 8.39 -10.72 -6.57
C TYR A 54 8.55 -11.89 -5.59
N ASN A 55 7.79 -11.86 -4.50
CA ASN A 55 7.70 -12.92 -3.50
C ASN A 55 6.26 -13.44 -3.38
N TYR A 56 6.08 -14.69 -2.96
CA TYR A 56 4.77 -15.27 -2.65
C TYR A 56 3.98 -14.47 -1.61
N PHE A 57 4.68 -13.72 -0.76
CA PHE A 57 4.04 -12.84 0.22
C PHE A 57 3.31 -11.66 -0.44
N ASP A 58 3.76 -11.18 -1.60
CA ASP A 58 3.12 -10.08 -2.32
C ASP A 58 1.71 -10.45 -2.81
N LEU A 59 1.49 -11.72 -3.16
CA LEU A 59 0.16 -12.22 -3.53
C LEU A 59 -0.79 -12.24 -2.34
N ALA A 60 -0.28 -12.55 -1.13
CA ALA A 60 -1.08 -12.49 0.09
C ALA A 60 -1.44 -11.04 0.46
N LEU A 61 -0.50 -10.11 0.28
CA LEU A 61 -0.75 -8.68 0.46
C LEU A 61 -1.80 -8.18 -0.53
N LEU A 62 -1.65 -8.48 -1.82
CA LEU A 62 -2.61 -8.09 -2.85
C LEU A 62 -4.02 -8.62 -2.56
N PHE A 63 -4.14 -9.86 -2.07
CA PHE A 63 -5.43 -10.45 -1.71
C PHE A 63 -6.14 -9.70 -0.57
N ILE A 64 -5.38 -9.05 0.31
CA ILE A 64 -5.91 -8.22 1.40
C ILE A 64 -6.14 -6.78 0.91
N ASP A 65 -5.19 -6.22 0.17
CA ASP A 65 -5.18 -4.81 -0.21
C ASP A 65 -6.22 -4.50 -1.27
N VAL A 66 -6.52 -5.40 -2.21
CA VAL A 66 -7.55 -5.15 -3.24
C VAL A 66 -8.95 -4.98 -2.64
N PRO A 67 -9.48 -5.89 -1.79
CA PRO A 67 -10.77 -5.70 -1.15
C PRO A 67 -10.82 -4.46 -0.24
N LEU A 68 -9.75 -4.19 0.51
CA LEU A 68 -9.68 -3.00 1.36
C LEU A 68 -9.66 -1.71 0.55
N SER A 69 -8.95 -1.70 -0.59
CA SER A 69 -8.94 -0.58 -1.52
C SER A 69 -10.32 -0.36 -2.13
N PHE A 70 -11.04 -1.43 -2.48
CA PHE A 70 -12.43 -1.31 -2.95
C PHE A 70 -13.37 -0.72 -1.89
N VAL A 71 -13.23 -1.14 -0.62
CA VAL A 71 -14.00 -0.54 0.47
C VAL A 71 -13.63 0.93 0.67
N ALA A 72 -12.34 1.25 0.66
CA ALA A 72 -11.86 2.63 0.70
C ALA A 72 -12.44 3.45 -0.45
N ASP A 73 -12.48 2.91 -1.68
CA ASP A 73 -13.09 3.55 -2.85
C ASP A 73 -14.55 3.89 -2.60
N THR A 74 -15.32 2.96 -2.04
CA THR A 74 -16.74 3.25 -1.76
C THR A 74 -16.92 4.36 -0.72
N VAL A 75 -16.02 4.47 0.26
CA VAL A 75 -16.09 5.47 1.34
C VAL A 75 -15.54 6.82 0.89
N TYR A 76 -14.45 6.83 0.14
CA TYR A 76 -13.75 8.04 -0.31
C TYR A 76 -14.29 8.58 -1.64
N ALA A 77 -15.00 7.79 -2.45
CA ALA A 77 -15.65 8.26 -3.68
C ALA A 77 -16.40 9.60 -3.56
N PRO A 78 -17.26 9.83 -2.54
CA PRO A 78 -17.91 11.13 -2.38
C PRO A 78 -16.90 12.24 -2.04
N PHE A 79 -15.89 11.96 -1.23
CA PHE A 79 -14.86 12.94 -0.87
C PHE A 79 -14.00 13.32 -2.08
N ASP A 80 -13.59 12.31 -2.86
CA ASP A 80 -12.81 12.46 -4.09
C ASP A 80 -13.60 13.15 -5.19
N TYR A 81 -14.93 12.99 -5.24
CA TYR A 81 -15.78 13.73 -6.17
C TYR A 81 -15.73 15.25 -5.93
N TYR A 82 -15.66 15.69 -4.67
CA TYR A 82 -15.61 17.12 -4.33
C TYR A 82 -14.20 17.72 -4.34
N HIS A 83 -13.16 16.90 -4.20
CA HIS A 83 -11.77 17.36 -4.06
C HIS A 83 -10.82 16.86 -5.17
N GLY A 84 -11.30 16.07 -6.13
CA GLY A 84 -10.48 15.45 -7.17
C GLY A 84 -10.48 16.18 -8.53
N PRO A 85 -9.40 16.04 -9.34
CA PRO A 85 -8.29 15.09 -9.16
C PRO A 85 -6.94 15.71 -8.80
N TYR A 86 -6.13 14.93 -8.07
CA TYR A 86 -4.67 15.03 -8.06
C TYR A 86 -4.20 14.90 -9.52
N LYS A 87 -3.77 16.01 -10.12
CA LYS A 87 -3.33 16.03 -11.52
C LYS A 87 -2.15 15.07 -11.70
N LYS A 88 -2.27 14.15 -12.67
CA LYS A 88 -1.09 13.63 -13.33
C LYS A 88 -0.36 14.84 -13.92
N VAL A 89 0.91 15.00 -13.57
CA VAL A 89 1.77 15.94 -14.27
C VAL A 89 2.07 15.24 -15.59
N ASP A 90 1.48 15.75 -16.67
CA ASP A 90 1.77 15.30 -18.03
C ASP A 90 3.26 15.46 -18.38
#